data_AF-B8CS87-F1
#
_entry.id   AF-B8CS87-F1
#
_cell.length_a   1.000
_cell.length_b   1.000
_cell.length_c   1.000
_cell.angle_alpha   90.00
_cell.angle_beta   90.00
_cell.angle_gamma   90.00
#
_symmetry.space_group_name_H-M   'P 1'
#
loop_
_entity.id
_entity.type
_entity.pdbx_description
1 polymer ?
#
loop_
_entity_poly.entity_id
_entity_poly.type
_entity_poly.pdbx_seq_one_letter_code
_entity_poly.pdbx_strand_id
1 'polypeptide(L)'
;MSKPRIFIGSSVESLPIADAIAENLEFDAEVTIWRSGTFNLSSSTLDDLILKSKSVDFSAFIFSPDDLAIMRSREQYVVRDNVLFELGLFIGSIGKERCFIIKPRDVELHFPSDLLGITPTDYDPNRSDANLTSSLTYASTQIKREMNNKGVFQEISTPKVQKLDVNNVLSEVSENDLIILGSLLESYNNDVEGCRSWDLPNKIQKNIPSPTLNLAIVKLQRVGLIEKENDSDFNGNEYFTYRLTDYGVDICLKNEEKLAKLFAPKPQQGFIPQAPKF
;
A
#
# COMPACT_ATOMS: atom_id res chain seq x y z
N MET A 1 -13.98 24.52 16.75
CA MET A 1 -13.41 23.47 15.87
C MET A 1 -11.90 23.53 16.00
N SER A 2 -11.20 22.41 15.94
CA SER A 2 -9.73 22.42 15.82
C SER A 2 -9.34 23.05 14.49
N LYS A 3 -8.23 23.80 14.46
CA LYS A 3 -7.68 24.30 13.20
C LYS A 3 -7.28 23.09 12.33
N PRO A 4 -7.58 23.09 11.02
CA PRO A 4 -7.07 22.07 10.11
C PRO A 4 -5.54 22.14 10.03
N ARG A 5 -4.90 20.98 9.93
CA ARG A 5 -3.44 20.85 9.78
C ARG A 5 -3.08 20.82 8.30
N ILE A 6 -2.12 21.63 7.88
CA ILE A 6 -1.64 21.66 6.49
C ILE A 6 -0.13 21.47 6.44
N PHE A 7 0.31 20.58 5.55
CA PHE A 7 1.72 20.43 5.21
C PHE A 7 2.08 21.27 3.98
N ILE A 8 3.23 21.95 4.02
CA ILE A 8 3.76 22.68 2.85
C ILE A 8 5.08 22.04 2.41
N GLY A 9 5.04 21.42 1.22
CA GLY A 9 6.21 20.87 0.53
C GLY A 9 6.75 21.86 -0.52
N SER A 10 8.06 21.98 -0.60
CA SER A 10 8.72 22.85 -1.57
C SER A 10 10.18 22.42 -1.78
N SER A 11 10.81 22.97 -2.81
CA SER A 11 12.28 23.00 -2.86
C SER A 11 12.85 23.92 -1.76
N VAL A 12 14.17 23.86 -1.56
CA VAL A 12 14.90 24.75 -0.64
C VAL A 12 14.84 26.19 -1.15
N GLU A 13 14.96 26.37 -2.46
CA GLU A 13 14.93 27.65 -3.17
C GLU A 13 13.58 28.35 -3.00
N SER A 14 12.50 27.57 -2.85
CA SER A 14 11.13 28.05 -2.69
C SER A 14 10.70 28.24 -1.23
N LEU A 15 11.60 28.11 -0.25
CA LEU A 15 11.26 28.31 1.16
C LEU A 15 10.65 29.69 1.49
N PRO A 16 11.09 30.81 0.89
CA PRO A 16 10.44 32.11 1.11
C PRO A 16 8.96 32.13 0.72
N ILE A 17 8.58 31.35 -0.31
CA ILE A 17 7.19 31.19 -0.75
C ILE A 17 6.41 30.38 0.30
N ALA A 18 7.01 29.31 0.82
CA ALA A 18 6.40 28.50 1.88
C ALA A 18 6.14 29.32 3.16
N ASP A 19 7.11 30.14 3.57
CA ASP A 19 7.00 31.02 4.73
C ASP A 19 5.87 32.06 4.55
N ALA A 20 5.77 32.66 3.36
CA ALA A 20 4.73 33.63 3.05
C ALA A 20 3.31 33.00 2.99
N ILE A 21 3.18 31.76 2.54
CA ILE A 21 1.91 31.02 2.64
C ILE A 21 1.59 30.72 4.11
N ALA A 22 2.58 30.30 4.90
CA ALA A 22 2.39 30.04 6.33
C ALA A 22 1.92 31.28 7.08
N GLU A 23 2.53 32.44 6.80
CA GLU A 23 2.12 33.74 7.37
C GLU A 23 0.67 34.07 7.04
N ASN A 24 0.25 33.90 5.78
CA ASN A 24 -1.13 34.14 5.35
C ASN A 24 -2.16 33.18 5.98
N LEU A 25 -1.73 31.99 6.42
CA LEU A 25 -2.60 30.94 6.96
C LEU A 25 -2.55 30.81 8.49
N GLU A 26 -1.72 31.60 9.19
CA GLU A 26 -1.46 31.53 10.64
C GLU A 26 -2.74 31.44 11.49
N PHE A 27 -3.76 32.23 11.15
CA PHE A 27 -5.01 32.27 11.91
C PHE A 27 -6.02 31.18 11.52
N ASP A 28 -5.81 30.51 10.39
CA ASP A 28 -6.77 29.60 9.77
C ASP A 28 -6.37 28.13 9.87
N ALA A 29 -5.07 27.83 9.95
CA ALA A 29 -4.55 26.47 9.92
C ALA A 29 -3.33 26.27 10.84
N GLU A 30 -3.09 25.03 11.23
CA GLU A 30 -1.82 24.60 11.82
C GLU A 30 -0.86 24.23 10.67
N VAL A 31 0.04 25.14 10.33
CA VAL A 31 0.94 24.99 9.19
C VAL A 31 2.23 24.28 9.62
N THR A 32 2.63 23.24 8.89
CA THR A 32 3.98 22.67 8.99
C THR A 32 4.67 22.74 7.63
N ILE A 33 5.77 23.48 7.57
CA ILE A 33 6.66 23.47 6.40
C ILE A 33 7.61 22.27 6.52
N TRP A 34 7.92 21.60 5.41
CA TRP A 34 8.73 20.38 5.38
C TRP A 34 10.06 20.45 6.16
N ARG A 35 10.70 21.63 6.24
CA ARG A 35 11.94 21.85 7.01
C ARG A 35 11.75 21.90 8.55
N SER A 36 10.53 22.18 9.03
CA SER A 36 10.25 22.58 10.41
C SER A 36 9.71 21.42 11.26
N GLY A 37 10.49 20.34 11.39
CA GLY A 37 10.17 19.24 12.33
C GLY A 37 9.68 17.94 11.67
N THR A 38 10.03 17.70 10.41
CA THR A 38 9.74 16.45 9.69
C THR A 38 10.94 15.50 9.62
N PHE A 39 12.05 15.78 10.31
CA PHE A 39 13.26 14.95 10.26
C PHE A 39 13.78 14.71 11.66
N ASN A 40 13.54 13.52 12.20
CA ASN A 40 14.16 13.11 13.45
C ASN A 40 15.58 12.61 13.21
N LEU A 41 16.46 12.77 14.19
CA LEU A 41 17.80 12.16 14.12
C LEU A 41 17.62 10.63 14.07
N SER A 42 18.19 9.97 13.07
CA SER A 42 18.14 8.50 12.84
C SER A 42 16.87 7.91 12.19
N SER A 43 15.92 8.71 11.70
CA SER A 43 14.83 8.24 10.82
C SER A 43 15.19 8.40 9.34
N SER A 44 14.54 7.63 8.46
CA SER A 44 14.62 7.90 7.02
C SER A 44 13.69 9.07 6.68
N THR A 45 14.16 9.98 5.82
CA THR A 45 13.40 11.13 5.29
C THR A 45 12.02 10.71 4.76
N LEU A 46 11.95 9.52 4.16
CA LEU A 46 10.73 8.97 3.60
C LEU A 46 9.74 8.50 4.68
N ASP A 47 10.22 7.86 5.75
CA ASP A 47 9.36 7.38 6.84
C ASP A 47 8.66 8.54 7.56
N ASP A 48 9.41 9.61 7.84
CA ASP A 48 8.83 10.79 8.49
C ASP A 48 7.80 11.48 7.59
N LEU A 49 8.04 11.52 6.28
CA LEU A 49 7.10 12.06 5.31
C LEU A 49 5.82 11.21 5.20
N ILE A 50 5.95 9.88 5.26
CA ILE A 50 4.81 8.94 5.33
C ILE A 50 4.00 9.13 6.61
N LEU A 51 4.67 9.33 7.75
CA LEU A 51 3.99 9.64 9.01
C LEU A 51 3.29 10.99 8.93
N LYS A 52 3.96 11.99 8.33
CA LYS A 52 3.41 13.33 8.19
C LYS A 52 2.18 13.34 7.29
N SER A 53 2.20 12.64 6.16
CA SER A 53 1.07 12.56 5.22
C SER A 53 -0.17 11.93 5.83
N LYS A 54 -0.04 11.10 6.87
CA LYS A 54 -1.16 10.52 7.63
C LYS A 54 -1.65 11.42 8.77
N SER A 55 -0.93 12.49 9.08
CA SER A 55 -1.15 13.35 10.24
C SER A 55 -1.61 14.77 9.88
N VAL A 56 -1.92 15.04 8.61
CA VAL A 56 -2.41 16.35 8.17
C VAL A 56 -3.76 16.21 7.48
N ASP A 57 -4.51 17.31 7.43
CA ASP A 57 -5.82 17.36 6.78
C ASP A 57 -5.72 17.80 5.31
N PHE A 58 -4.66 18.55 5.00
CA PHE A 58 -4.39 19.13 3.69
C PHE A 58 -2.88 19.17 3.42
N SER A 59 -2.53 19.31 2.14
CA SER A 59 -1.16 19.61 1.72
C SER A 59 -1.12 20.66 0.62
N ALA A 60 -0.02 21.40 0.55
CA ALA A 60 0.25 22.40 -0.46
C ALA A 60 1.68 22.20 -0.98
N PHE A 61 1.85 22.20 -2.30
CA PHE A 61 3.14 21.99 -2.94
C PHE A 61 3.48 23.16 -3.85
N ILE A 62 4.65 23.75 -3.63
CA ILE A 62 5.15 24.89 -4.40
C ILE A 62 5.95 24.36 -5.59
N PHE A 63 5.42 24.65 -6.78
CA PHE A 63 5.96 24.26 -8.06
C PHE A 63 6.67 25.48 -8.65
N SER A 64 7.99 25.52 -8.46
CA SER A 64 8.86 26.55 -9.00
C SER A 64 9.68 25.98 -10.17
N PRO A 65 10.09 26.82 -11.13
CA PRO A 65 10.92 26.44 -12.27
C PRO A 65 12.39 26.23 -11.85
N ASP A 66 12.63 25.43 -10.81
CA ASP A 66 13.95 25.30 -10.20
C ASP A 66 14.88 24.40 -11.00
N ASP A 67 14.32 23.48 -11.80
CA ASP A 67 15.07 22.53 -12.62
C ASP A 67 14.78 22.70 -14.12
N LEU A 68 15.77 22.37 -14.96
CA LEU A 68 15.65 22.30 -16.41
C LEU A 68 15.68 20.84 -16.87
N ALA A 69 14.71 20.43 -17.68
CA ALA A 69 14.72 19.13 -18.34
C ALA A 69 14.77 19.30 -19.86
N ILE A 70 15.49 18.38 -20.53
CA ILE A 70 15.46 18.26 -21.99
C ILE A 70 14.32 17.31 -22.36
N MET A 71 13.23 17.85 -22.90
CA MET A 71 12.11 17.07 -23.38
C MET A 71 11.96 17.24 -24.89
N ARG A 72 12.02 16.14 -25.64
CA ARG A 72 11.89 16.15 -27.11
C ARG A 72 12.80 17.21 -27.79
N SER A 73 14.05 17.29 -27.32
CA SER A 73 15.07 18.22 -27.81
C SER A 73 14.79 19.71 -27.54
N ARG A 74 13.94 20.04 -26.56
CA ARG A 74 13.74 21.41 -26.06
C ARG A 74 14.00 21.45 -24.55
N GLU A 75 14.69 22.49 -24.10
CA GLU A 75 14.82 22.79 -22.67
C GLU A 75 13.50 23.34 -22.16
N GLN A 76 12.97 22.75 -21.09
CA GLN A 76 11.76 23.20 -20.42
C GLN A 76 12.02 23.25 -18.92
N TYR A 77 11.48 24.28 -18.27
CA TYR A 77 11.47 24.34 -16.81
C TYR A 77 10.51 23.29 -16.27
N VAL A 78 11.02 22.48 -15.35
CA VAL A 78 10.28 21.41 -14.69
C VAL A 78 10.30 21.60 -13.19
N VAL A 79 9.33 20.96 -12.56
CA VAL A 79 9.24 20.86 -11.11
C VAL A 79 10.22 19.78 -10.67
N ARG A 80 10.92 20.02 -9.57
CA ARG A 80 11.86 19.07 -8.99
C ARG A 80 11.19 17.73 -8.67
N ASP A 81 11.81 16.63 -9.08
CA ASP A 81 11.25 15.27 -8.95
C ASP A 81 10.82 14.93 -7.52
N ASN A 82 11.58 15.38 -6.52
CA ASN A 82 11.24 15.16 -5.11
C ASN A 82 9.91 15.80 -4.75
N VAL A 83 9.66 17.05 -5.15
CA VAL A 83 8.41 17.76 -4.84
C VAL A 83 7.22 17.06 -5.51
N LEU A 84 7.42 16.54 -6.73
CA LEU A 84 6.43 15.75 -7.44
C LEU A 84 6.14 14.41 -6.73
N PHE A 85 7.19 13.71 -6.28
CA PHE A 85 7.06 12.48 -5.51
C PHE A 85 6.32 12.70 -4.19
N GLU A 86 6.67 13.76 -3.46
CA GLU A 86 5.99 14.14 -2.22
C GLU A 86 4.51 14.45 -2.46
N LEU A 87 4.17 15.20 -3.52
CA LEU A 87 2.77 15.41 -3.91
C LEU A 87 2.05 14.07 -4.13
N GLY A 88 2.66 13.13 -4.87
CA GLY A 88 2.11 11.80 -5.09
C GLY A 88 1.83 11.04 -3.79
N LEU A 89 2.75 11.09 -2.83
CA LEU A 89 2.59 10.48 -1.52
C LEU A 89 1.39 11.05 -0.75
N PHE A 90 1.22 12.38 -0.75
CA PHE A 90 0.11 13.01 -0.05
C PHE A 90 -1.22 12.78 -0.77
N ILE A 91 -1.25 12.78 -2.11
CA ILE A 91 -2.43 12.37 -2.88
C ILE A 91 -2.88 10.96 -2.47
N GLY A 92 -1.93 10.03 -2.32
CA GLY A 92 -2.22 8.66 -1.89
C GLY A 92 -2.72 8.55 -0.45
N SER A 93 -2.39 9.50 0.42
CA SER A 93 -2.76 9.49 1.85
C SER A 93 -4.07 10.21 2.14
N ILE A 94 -4.24 11.44 1.62
CA ILE A 94 -5.36 12.33 1.94
C ILE A 94 -6.25 12.66 0.74
N GLY A 95 -5.98 12.06 -0.43
CA GLY A 95 -6.75 12.29 -1.65
C GLY A 95 -6.31 13.55 -2.41
N LYS A 96 -6.50 13.52 -3.73
CA LYS A 96 -6.07 14.61 -4.63
C LYS A 96 -6.79 15.92 -4.35
N GLU A 97 -8.04 15.86 -3.91
CA GLU A 97 -8.87 17.02 -3.61
C GLU A 97 -8.45 17.77 -2.34
N ARG A 98 -7.49 17.23 -1.58
CA ARG A 98 -6.90 17.86 -0.38
C ARG A 98 -5.43 18.25 -0.58
N CYS A 99 -4.93 18.13 -1.81
CA CYS A 99 -3.58 18.48 -2.20
C CYS A 99 -3.62 19.68 -3.17
N PHE A 100 -3.00 20.78 -2.78
CA PHE A 100 -2.99 22.02 -3.56
C PHE A 100 -1.63 22.21 -4.24
N ILE A 101 -1.65 22.80 -5.44
CA ILE A 101 -0.46 23.16 -6.19
C ILE A 101 -0.42 24.68 -6.31
N ILE A 102 0.73 25.29 -5.99
CA ILE A 102 0.98 26.72 -6.10
C ILE A 102 2.12 26.92 -7.09
N LYS A 103 1.94 27.76 -8.10
CA LYS A 103 2.97 28.06 -9.09
C LYS A 103 3.08 29.57 -9.37
N PRO A 104 4.21 30.07 -9.89
CA PRO A 104 4.27 31.44 -10.39
C PRO A 104 3.31 31.63 -11.59
N ARG A 105 2.67 32.81 -11.63
CA ARG A 105 1.84 33.24 -12.75
C ARG A 105 2.70 33.44 -13.99
N ASP A 106 2.12 33.18 -15.16
CA ASP A 106 2.74 33.35 -16.48
C ASP A 106 4.01 32.53 -16.72
N VAL A 107 4.31 31.57 -15.85
CA VAL A 107 5.35 30.56 -16.06
C VAL A 107 4.69 29.27 -16.56
N GLU A 108 5.13 28.81 -17.73
CA GLU A 108 4.79 27.52 -18.29
C GLU A 108 5.67 26.44 -17.64
N LEU A 109 5.06 25.62 -16.79
CA LEU A 109 5.70 24.46 -16.19
C LEU A 109 5.16 23.20 -16.86
N HIS A 110 6.05 22.27 -17.21
CA HIS A 110 5.60 20.97 -17.66
C HIS A 110 5.06 20.16 -16.48
N PHE A 111 3.77 19.79 -16.54
CA PHE A 111 3.14 18.89 -15.57
C PHE A 111 3.03 17.48 -16.17
N PRO A 112 3.28 16.42 -15.39
CA PRO A 112 2.88 15.07 -15.75
C PRO A 112 1.40 15.03 -16.10
N SER A 113 1.03 14.34 -17.19
CA SER A 113 -0.37 14.27 -17.66
C SER A 113 -1.33 13.69 -16.61
N ASP A 114 -0.83 12.87 -15.68
CA ASP A 114 -1.64 12.29 -14.60
C ASP A 114 -2.04 13.31 -13.52
N LEU A 115 -1.39 14.48 -13.48
CA LEU A 115 -1.77 15.61 -12.61
C LEU A 115 -2.81 16.55 -13.24
N LEU A 116 -3.31 16.27 -14.44
CA LEU A 116 -4.34 17.09 -15.13
C LEU A 116 -5.66 17.26 -14.35
N GLY A 117 -5.84 16.53 -13.24
CA GLY A 117 -7.00 16.64 -12.36
C GLY A 117 -6.86 17.59 -11.16
N ILE A 118 -5.68 18.20 -10.92
CA ILE A 118 -5.47 19.18 -9.84
C ILE A 118 -5.27 20.55 -10.47
N THR A 119 -6.22 21.46 -10.26
CA THR A 119 -6.11 22.85 -10.75
C THR A 119 -5.15 23.63 -9.84
N PRO A 120 -4.00 24.12 -10.36
CA PRO A 120 -3.09 24.93 -9.55
C PRO A 120 -3.67 26.31 -9.28
N THR A 121 -3.28 26.90 -8.16
CA THR A 121 -3.39 28.34 -7.92
C THR A 121 -2.06 29.03 -8.23
N ASP A 122 -2.08 30.36 -8.37
CA ASP A 122 -0.91 31.12 -8.74
C ASP A 122 -0.67 32.35 -7.87
N TYR A 123 0.54 32.90 -7.99
CA TYR A 123 0.96 34.17 -7.40
C TYR A 123 1.79 34.97 -8.39
N ASP A 124 1.91 36.28 -8.18
CA ASP A 124 2.72 37.16 -9.02
C ASP A 124 4.17 37.22 -8.49
N PRO A 125 5.15 36.55 -9.15
CA PRO A 125 6.53 36.57 -8.68
C PRO A 125 7.20 37.94 -8.86
N ASN A 126 6.63 38.84 -9.68
CA ASN A 126 7.23 40.10 -10.12
C ASN A 126 6.46 41.33 -9.62
N ARG A 127 5.76 41.20 -8.49
CA ARG A 127 5.01 42.30 -7.88
C ARG A 127 5.93 43.50 -7.62
N SER A 128 5.47 44.71 -7.94
CA SER A 128 6.30 45.92 -8.00
C SER A 128 6.98 46.32 -6.68
N ASP A 129 6.42 45.94 -5.53
CA ASP A 129 6.99 46.22 -4.21
C ASP A 129 7.70 45.00 -3.58
N ALA A 130 7.88 43.93 -4.35
CA ALA A 130 8.52 42.68 -3.94
C ALA A 130 7.92 42.03 -2.66
N ASN A 131 6.72 42.42 -2.25
CA ASN A 131 6.08 41.86 -1.07
C ASN A 131 5.45 40.50 -1.41
N LEU A 132 6.20 39.44 -1.11
CA LEU A 132 5.85 38.05 -1.41
C LEU A 132 4.59 37.58 -0.65
N THR A 133 4.46 37.92 0.63
CA THR A 133 3.26 37.61 1.44
C THR A 133 1.99 38.18 0.80
N SER A 134 2.05 39.43 0.34
CA SER A 134 0.93 40.07 -0.37
C SER A 134 0.67 39.44 -1.74
N SER A 135 1.72 39.01 -2.45
CA SER A 135 1.57 38.31 -3.73
C SER A 135 0.84 36.97 -3.58
N LEU A 136 1.09 36.25 -2.48
CA LEU A 136 0.50 34.95 -2.17
C LEU A 136 -0.88 35.04 -1.49
N THR A 137 -1.41 36.25 -1.25
CA THR A 137 -2.73 36.43 -0.64
C THR A 137 -3.83 35.76 -1.46
N TYR A 138 -3.78 35.84 -2.79
CA TYR A 138 -4.76 35.19 -3.66
C TYR A 138 -4.71 33.66 -3.50
N ALA A 139 -3.54 33.05 -3.68
CA ALA A 139 -3.35 31.61 -3.53
C ALA A 139 -3.78 31.11 -2.14
N SER A 140 -3.35 31.80 -1.08
CA SER A 140 -3.68 31.46 0.30
C SER A 140 -5.19 31.57 0.57
N THR A 141 -5.86 32.57 -0.03
CA THR A 141 -7.32 32.72 0.07
C THR A 141 -8.06 31.57 -0.61
N GLN A 142 -7.59 31.11 -1.78
CA GLN A 142 -8.19 29.95 -2.46
C GLN A 142 -8.02 28.67 -1.64
N ILE A 143 -6.81 28.43 -1.12
CA ILE A 143 -6.51 27.30 -0.23
C ILE A 143 -7.43 27.33 1.00
N LYS A 144 -7.54 28.49 1.66
CA LYS A 144 -8.44 28.69 2.81
C LYS A 144 -9.90 28.35 2.48
N ARG A 145 -10.40 28.77 1.32
CA ARG A 145 -11.78 28.45 0.89
C ARG A 145 -11.97 26.94 0.75
N GLU A 146 -11.05 26.26 0.08
CA GLU A 146 -11.14 24.81 -0.10
C GLU A 146 -11.02 24.05 1.21
N MET A 147 -10.15 24.50 2.12
CA MET A 147 -10.03 23.92 3.46
C MET A 147 -11.34 24.05 4.25
N ASN A 148 -11.98 25.22 4.20
CA ASN A 148 -13.28 25.45 4.84
C ASN A 148 -14.40 24.61 4.21
N ASN A 149 -14.39 24.46 2.89
CA ASN A 149 -15.38 23.66 2.17
C ASN A 149 -15.29 22.16 2.52
N LYS A 150 -14.07 21.64 2.71
CA LYS A 150 -13.80 20.20 2.92
C LYS A 150 -13.72 19.79 4.38
N GLY A 151 -13.47 20.74 5.29
CA GLY A 151 -13.27 20.48 6.71
C GLY A 151 -12.05 19.59 7.00
N VAL A 152 -11.88 19.23 8.28
CA VAL A 152 -10.81 18.32 8.70
C VAL A 152 -10.90 16.97 7.97
N PHE A 153 -9.76 16.35 7.72
CA PHE A 153 -9.71 15.03 7.09
C PHE A 153 -10.26 14.01 8.06
N GLN A 154 -11.45 13.52 7.75
CA GLN A 154 -11.91 12.25 8.29
C GLN A 154 -11.39 11.22 7.33
N GLU A 155 -10.42 10.40 7.78
CA GLU A 155 -10.10 9.18 7.08
C GLU A 155 -11.43 8.49 6.86
N ILE A 156 -11.88 8.45 5.59
CA ILE A 156 -12.95 7.55 5.22
C ILE A 156 -12.30 6.20 5.49
N SER A 157 -12.56 5.66 6.67
CA SER A 157 -12.52 4.24 6.88
C SER A 157 -13.58 3.71 5.94
N THR A 158 -13.25 3.63 4.65
CA THR A 158 -13.64 2.48 3.83
C THR A 158 -13.42 1.36 4.80
N PRO A 159 -14.48 0.68 5.30
CA PRO A 159 -14.29 -0.36 6.28
C PRO A 159 -13.17 -1.18 5.69
N LYS A 160 -11.98 -1.17 6.35
CA LYS A 160 -10.83 -1.98 5.92
C LYS A 160 -11.51 -3.26 5.54
N VAL A 161 -11.61 -3.63 4.24
CA VAL A 161 -12.44 -4.77 3.79
C VAL A 161 -12.22 -5.80 4.85
N GLN A 162 -13.21 -6.07 5.73
CA GLN A 162 -12.92 -6.59 7.08
C GLN A 162 -11.98 -7.74 6.84
N LYS A 163 -10.68 -7.51 7.05
CA LYS A 163 -9.69 -8.53 6.79
C LYS A 163 -9.96 -9.33 8.02
N LEU A 164 -10.75 -10.39 7.82
CA LEU A 164 -11.10 -11.39 8.80
C LEU A 164 -9.89 -11.46 9.72
N ASP A 165 -10.06 -11.13 11.01
CA ASP A 165 -8.92 -11.03 11.92
C ASP A 165 -8.18 -12.37 11.86
N VAL A 166 -7.09 -12.38 11.09
CA VAL A 166 -6.37 -13.58 10.72
C VAL A 166 -5.85 -14.22 11.99
N ASN A 167 -5.49 -13.44 13.01
CA ASN A 167 -5.03 -13.94 14.30
C ASN A 167 -6.15 -14.61 15.10
N ASN A 168 -7.39 -14.15 14.98
CA ASN A 168 -8.57 -14.79 15.57
C ASN A 168 -9.00 -16.05 14.79
N VAL A 169 -8.59 -16.17 13.52
CA VAL A 169 -8.81 -17.33 12.64
C VAL A 169 -7.68 -18.36 12.74
N LEU A 170 -6.48 -17.92 13.13
CA LEU A 170 -5.27 -18.69 13.39
C LEU A 170 -5.29 -19.39 14.75
N SER A 171 -6.19 -18.99 15.68
CA SER A 171 -6.21 -19.55 17.04
C SER A 171 -6.43 -21.06 17.04
N GLU A 172 -7.03 -21.64 16.00
CA GLU A 172 -7.00 -23.08 15.75
C GLU A 172 -6.84 -23.38 14.24
N VAL A 173 -5.61 -23.72 13.83
CA VAL A 173 -5.37 -24.43 12.57
C VAL A 173 -6.12 -25.77 12.67
N SER A 174 -7.12 -25.97 11.81
CA SER A 174 -7.98 -27.15 11.86
C SER A 174 -7.26 -28.39 11.34
N GLU A 175 -7.85 -29.58 11.54
CA GLU A 175 -7.32 -30.81 10.98
C GLU A 175 -7.24 -30.76 9.44
N ASN A 176 -8.25 -30.19 8.78
CA ASN A 176 -8.27 -30.02 7.32
C ASN A 176 -7.16 -29.07 6.86
N ASP A 177 -6.90 -27.99 7.61
CA ASP A 177 -5.80 -27.07 7.33
C ASP A 177 -4.45 -27.81 7.42
N LEU A 178 -4.23 -28.61 8.47
CA LEU A 178 -3.03 -29.42 8.63
C LEU A 178 -2.89 -30.47 7.53
N ILE A 179 -3.98 -31.08 7.07
CA ILE A 179 -3.95 -32.02 5.95
C ILE A 179 -3.50 -31.31 4.67
N ILE A 180 -4.03 -30.12 4.38
CA ILE A 180 -3.63 -29.37 3.18
C ILE A 180 -2.16 -28.96 3.27
N LEU A 181 -1.74 -28.39 4.41
CA LEU A 181 -0.36 -27.98 4.64
C LEU A 181 0.61 -29.18 4.54
N GLY A 182 0.25 -30.32 5.14
CA GLY A 182 1.02 -31.56 5.07
C GLY A 182 1.12 -32.13 3.66
N SER A 183 0.04 -32.08 2.87
CA SER A 183 0.06 -32.47 1.45
C SER A 183 0.95 -31.56 0.60
N LEU A 184 1.11 -30.28 0.97
CA LEU A 184 1.98 -29.33 0.27
C LEU A 184 3.47 -29.45 0.67
N LEU A 185 3.79 -30.05 1.82
CA LEU A 185 5.19 -30.29 2.24
C LEU A 185 5.96 -31.18 1.26
N GLU A 186 5.28 -32.11 0.60
CA GLU A 186 5.91 -32.95 -0.43
C GLU A 186 6.39 -32.08 -1.60
N SER A 187 5.55 -31.18 -2.09
CA SER A 187 5.92 -30.28 -3.19
C SER A 187 6.91 -29.20 -2.75
N TYR A 188 6.89 -28.76 -1.49
CA TYR A 188 7.89 -27.81 -0.95
C TYR A 188 9.34 -28.31 -1.11
N ASN A 189 9.57 -29.62 -0.98
CA ASN A 189 10.92 -30.19 -1.08
C ASN A 189 11.28 -30.68 -2.49
N ASN A 190 10.28 -30.96 -3.34
CA ASN A 190 10.49 -31.71 -4.59
C ASN A 190 10.12 -30.92 -5.86
N ASP A 191 9.31 -29.87 -5.76
CA ASP A 191 8.77 -29.13 -6.90
C ASP A 191 9.12 -27.63 -6.81
N VAL A 192 9.78 -27.09 -7.84
CA VAL A 192 10.13 -25.65 -7.89
C VAL A 192 8.88 -24.76 -7.97
N GLU A 193 7.88 -25.22 -8.72
CA GLU A 193 6.63 -24.50 -9.03
C GLU A 193 5.52 -24.78 -7.99
N GLY A 194 5.78 -25.66 -7.01
CA GLY A 194 4.80 -26.09 -6.02
C GLY A 194 3.77 -27.11 -6.54
N CYS A 195 2.64 -27.23 -5.83
CA CYS A 195 1.61 -28.22 -6.14
C CYS A 195 0.53 -27.64 -7.06
N ARG A 196 0.27 -28.27 -8.21
CA ARG A 196 -0.77 -27.83 -9.13
C ARG A 196 -2.16 -27.94 -8.51
N SER A 197 -3.04 -27.00 -8.85
CA SER A 197 -4.35 -26.89 -8.23
C SER A 197 -5.26 -28.13 -8.40
N TRP A 198 -5.13 -28.88 -9.50
CA TRP A 198 -5.84 -30.14 -9.70
C TRP A 198 -5.15 -31.35 -9.04
N ASP A 199 -3.86 -31.25 -8.72
CA ASP A 199 -3.11 -32.33 -8.09
C ASP A 199 -3.34 -32.36 -6.57
N LEU A 200 -3.55 -31.20 -5.96
CA LEU A 200 -3.77 -31.09 -4.51
C LEU A 200 -4.90 -31.99 -3.99
N PRO A 201 -6.12 -32.02 -4.58
CA PRO A 201 -7.16 -32.95 -4.17
C PRO A 201 -6.74 -34.43 -4.25
N ASN A 202 -5.90 -34.80 -5.23
CA ASN A 202 -5.42 -36.17 -5.42
C ASN A 202 -4.35 -36.57 -4.40
N LYS A 203 -3.54 -35.59 -3.92
CA LYS A 203 -2.53 -35.80 -2.87
C LYS A 203 -3.15 -35.94 -1.48
N ILE A 204 -4.38 -35.47 -1.27
CA ILE A 204 -5.07 -35.54 0.01
C ILE A 204 -5.65 -36.95 0.19
N GLN A 205 -5.08 -37.73 1.11
CA GLN A 205 -5.52 -39.11 1.39
C GLN A 205 -6.88 -39.20 2.10
N LYS A 206 -7.39 -38.08 2.65
CA LYS A 206 -8.68 -38.02 3.35
C LYS A 206 -9.76 -37.39 2.47
N ASN A 207 -11.01 -37.84 2.61
CA ASN A 207 -12.10 -37.24 1.84
C ASN A 207 -12.47 -35.86 2.42
N ILE A 208 -12.01 -34.79 1.76
CA ILE A 208 -12.42 -33.41 2.06
C ILE A 208 -13.39 -32.94 0.97
N PRO A 209 -14.64 -32.57 1.29
CA PRO A 209 -15.58 -32.05 0.31
C PRO A 209 -15.03 -30.82 -0.42
N SER A 210 -15.28 -30.71 -1.73
CA SER A 210 -14.75 -29.63 -2.58
C SER A 210 -14.99 -28.21 -2.02
N PRO A 211 -16.20 -27.85 -1.53
CA PRO A 211 -16.40 -26.52 -0.93
C PRO A 211 -15.53 -26.29 0.32
N THR A 212 -15.35 -27.32 1.14
CA THR A 212 -14.53 -27.26 2.35
C THR A 212 -13.04 -27.10 2.00
N LEU A 213 -12.56 -27.85 1.01
CA LEU A 213 -11.19 -27.75 0.50
C LEU A 213 -10.91 -26.35 -0.05
N ASN A 214 -11.80 -25.83 -0.91
CA ASN A 214 -11.65 -24.50 -1.50
C ASN A 214 -11.68 -23.39 -0.43
N LEU A 215 -12.59 -23.49 0.55
CA LEU A 215 -12.64 -22.52 1.65
C LEU A 215 -11.37 -22.56 2.51
N ALA A 216 -10.84 -23.76 2.78
CA ALA A 216 -9.59 -23.92 3.52
C ALA A 216 -8.39 -23.36 2.75
N ILE A 217 -8.29 -23.58 1.44
CA ILE A 217 -7.25 -22.96 0.58
C ILE A 217 -7.34 -21.42 0.65
N VAL A 218 -8.55 -20.86 0.50
CA VAL A 218 -8.76 -19.40 0.62
C VAL A 218 -8.36 -18.90 2.00
N LYS A 219 -8.74 -19.62 3.07
CA LYS A 219 -8.34 -19.31 4.45
C LYS A 219 -6.82 -19.30 4.56
N LEU A 220 -6.15 -20.40 4.23
CA LEU A 220 -4.70 -20.58 4.30
C LEU A 220 -3.94 -19.50 3.52
N GLN A 221 -4.42 -19.12 2.33
CA GLN A 221 -3.86 -18.03 1.54
C GLN A 221 -4.04 -16.67 2.24
N ARG A 222 -5.24 -16.39 2.76
CA ARG A 222 -5.55 -15.11 3.45
C ARG A 222 -4.76 -14.96 4.74
N VAL A 223 -4.45 -16.05 5.42
CA VAL A 223 -3.64 -16.05 6.64
C VAL A 223 -2.13 -16.11 6.39
N GLY A 224 -1.71 -16.22 5.12
CA GLY A 224 -0.30 -16.19 4.72
C GLY A 224 0.46 -17.50 4.91
N LEU A 225 -0.22 -18.63 5.05
CA LEU A 225 0.42 -19.95 5.20
C LEU A 225 0.72 -20.62 3.85
N ILE A 226 -0.01 -20.24 2.80
CA ILE A 226 0.25 -20.69 1.44
C ILE A 226 0.25 -19.52 0.46
N GLU A 227 1.04 -19.64 -0.58
CA GLU A 227 1.02 -18.80 -1.78
C GLU A 227 0.26 -19.50 -2.90
N LYS A 228 -0.40 -18.69 -3.73
CA LYS A 228 -1.08 -19.11 -4.95
C LYS A 228 -0.48 -18.33 -6.12
N GLU A 229 0.14 -19.04 -7.05
CA GLU A 229 0.77 -18.46 -8.23
C GLU A 229 0.02 -18.88 -9.50
N ASN A 230 0.16 -18.09 -10.56
CA ASN A 230 -0.30 -18.46 -11.90
C ASN A 230 0.87 -19.09 -12.63
N ASP A 231 0.61 -20.20 -13.30
CA ASP A 231 1.58 -20.90 -14.13
C ASP A 231 0.93 -21.34 -15.46
N SER A 232 1.71 -21.88 -16.37
CA SER A 232 1.24 -22.35 -17.68
C SER A 232 1.97 -23.61 -18.12
N ASP A 233 1.27 -24.49 -18.84
CA ASP A 233 1.91 -25.67 -19.43
C ASP A 233 2.60 -25.32 -20.76
N PHE A 234 3.31 -26.28 -21.34
CA PHE A 234 3.95 -26.11 -22.65
C PHE A 234 2.97 -25.79 -23.79
N ASN A 235 1.67 -26.00 -23.59
CA ASN A 235 0.61 -25.68 -24.54
C ASN A 235 -0.03 -24.31 -24.27
N GLY A 236 0.44 -23.56 -23.27
CA GLY A 236 -0.08 -22.25 -22.87
C GLY A 236 -1.38 -22.30 -22.07
N ASN A 237 -1.79 -23.47 -21.56
CA ASN A 237 -2.94 -23.54 -20.67
C ASN A 237 -2.54 -23.00 -19.30
N GLU A 238 -3.20 -21.92 -18.86
CA GLU A 238 -2.95 -21.32 -17.56
C GLU A 238 -3.60 -22.12 -16.43
N TYR A 239 -2.89 -22.21 -15.31
CA TYR A 239 -3.37 -22.86 -14.11
C TYR A 239 -2.79 -22.25 -12.85
N PHE A 240 -3.36 -22.63 -11.71
CA PHE A 240 -2.83 -22.21 -10.41
C PHE A 240 -1.94 -23.28 -9.80
N THR A 241 -0.88 -22.85 -9.15
CA THR A 241 -0.05 -23.66 -8.25
C THR A 241 -0.15 -23.13 -6.82
N TYR A 242 0.06 -24.03 -5.84
CA TYR A 242 0.04 -23.74 -4.42
C TYR A 242 1.38 -24.11 -3.79
N ARG A 243 1.98 -23.19 -3.03
CA ARG A 243 3.25 -23.40 -2.32
C ARG A 243 3.13 -23.00 -0.85
N LEU A 244 3.87 -23.68 0.03
CA LEU A 244 4.01 -23.24 1.42
C LEU A 244 4.89 -21.99 1.47
N THR A 245 4.49 -21.01 2.29
CA THR A 245 5.38 -19.93 2.71
C THR A 245 6.29 -20.43 3.83
N ASP A 246 7.36 -19.69 4.15
CA ASP A 246 8.19 -19.97 5.33
C ASP A 246 7.34 -20.04 6.61
N TYR A 247 6.35 -19.15 6.73
CA TYR A 247 5.40 -19.17 7.84
C TYR A 247 4.51 -20.42 7.83
N GLY A 248 4.09 -20.89 6.66
CA GLY A 248 3.40 -22.17 6.49
C GLY A 248 4.23 -23.36 6.98
N VAL A 249 5.54 -23.36 6.66
CA VAL A 249 6.49 -24.38 7.12
C VAL A 249 6.65 -24.35 8.64
N ASP A 250 6.79 -23.16 9.25
CA ASP A 250 6.86 -23.01 10.70
C ASP A 250 5.63 -23.59 11.41
N ILE A 251 4.43 -23.40 10.84
CA ILE A 251 3.19 -23.99 11.38
C ILE A 251 3.19 -25.51 11.24
N CYS A 252 3.72 -26.07 10.16
CA CYS A 252 3.90 -27.50 10.02
C CYS A 252 4.84 -28.06 11.10
N LEU A 253 6.00 -27.43 11.29
CA LEU A 253 6.98 -27.81 12.31
C LEU A 253 6.38 -27.77 13.71
N LYS A 254 5.62 -26.71 14.03
CA LYS A 254 4.89 -26.57 15.30
C LYS A 254 3.87 -27.70 15.54
N ASN A 255 3.36 -28.35 14.48
CA ASN A 255 2.34 -29.40 14.55
C ASN A 255 2.84 -30.77 14.06
N GLU A 256 4.15 -31.01 14.07
CA GLU A 256 4.78 -32.22 13.52
C GLU A 256 4.14 -33.53 14.01
N GLU A 257 3.93 -33.68 15.33
CA GLU A 257 3.31 -34.89 15.89
C GLU A 257 1.87 -35.12 15.39
N LYS A 258 1.11 -34.04 15.18
CA LYS A 258 -0.26 -34.14 14.65
C LYS A 258 -0.21 -34.54 13.18
N LEU A 259 0.66 -33.91 12.39
CA LEU A 259 0.88 -34.29 10.99
C LEU A 259 1.27 -35.76 10.86
N ALA A 260 2.23 -36.24 11.66
CA ALA A 260 2.64 -37.64 11.66
C ALA A 260 1.45 -38.60 11.90
N LYS A 261 0.53 -38.25 12.80
CA LYS A 261 -0.70 -39.03 13.05
C LYS A 261 -1.69 -38.94 11.89
N LEU A 262 -1.85 -37.78 11.28
CA LEU A 262 -2.80 -37.55 10.18
C LEU A 262 -2.41 -38.28 8.90
N PHE A 263 -1.11 -38.45 8.66
CA PHE A 263 -0.53 -39.10 7.48
C PHE A 263 -0.01 -40.51 7.76
N ALA A 264 -0.26 -41.07 8.95
CA ALA A 264 0.11 -42.44 9.27
C ALA A 264 -0.62 -43.44 8.36
N PRO A 265 0.06 -44.48 7.84
CA PRO A 265 -0.57 -45.51 7.03
C PRO A 265 -1.67 -46.22 7.84
N LYS A 266 -2.81 -46.52 7.22
CA LYS A 266 -3.88 -47.29 7.87
C LYS A 266 -3.35 -48.68 8.25
N PRO A 267 -3.64 -49.19 9.46
CA PRO A 267 -3.27 -50.55 9.83
C PRO A 267 -3.94 -51.52 8.86
N GLN A 268 -3.13 -52.40 8.23
CA GLN A 268 -3.65 -53.47 7.37
C GLN A 268 -4.56 -54.36 8.22
N GLN A 269 -5.84 -54.46 7.86
CA GLN A 269 -6.70 -55.51 8.40
C GLN A 269 -6.11 -56.85 7.96
N GLY A 270 -5.55 -57.59 8.91
CA GLY A 270 -4.97 -58.90 8.67
C GLY A 270 -5.99 -59.82 7.98
N PHE A 271 -5.54 -60.51 6.93
CA PHE A 271 -6.29 -61.60 6.31
C PHE A 271 -6.67 -62.61 7.39
N ILE A 272 -7.97 -62.80 7.62
CA ILE A 272 -8.49 -63.93 8.40
C ILE A 272 -8.52 -65.14 7.44
N PRO A 273 -7.71 -66.20 7.64
CA PRO A 273 -7.83 -67.40 6.83
C PRO A 273 -9.20 -68.02 7.09
N GLN A 274 -10.01 -68.19 6.04
CA GLN A 274 -11.23 -68.97 6.16
C GLN A 274 -10.84 -70.41 6.50
N ALA A 275 -11.33 -70.92 7.62
CA ALA A 275 -11.11 -72.30 8.03
C ALA A 275 -11.69 -73.25 6.97
N PRO A 276 -10.99 -74.35 6.61
CA PRO A 276 -11.50 -75.31 5.65
C PRO A 276 -12.77 -75.97 6.22
N LYS A 277 -13.85 -75.92 5.45
CA LYS A 277 -15.06 -76.70 5.72
C LYS A 277 -14.74 -78.17 5.47
N PHE A 278 -14.78 -78.98 6.53
CA PHE A 278 -14.91 -80.43 6.44
C PHE A 278 -16.39 -80.81 6.48
#